data_AF-A0A9N7MRH8-F1
#
_entry.id   AF-A0A9N7MRH8-F1
#
_cell.length_a   1.000
_cell.length_b   1.000
_cell.length_c   1.000
_cell.angle_alpha   90.00
_cell.angle_beta   90.00
_cell.angle_gamma   90.00
#
_symmetry.space_group_name_H-M   'P 1'
#
loop_
_entity.id
_entity.type
_entity.pdbx_description
1 polymer ?
#
loop_
_entity_poly.entity_id
_entity_poly.type
_entity_poly.pdbx_seq_one_letter_code
_entity_poly.pdbx_strand_id
1 'polypeptide(L)'
;MEKSSQVEIAPLKEPGFDRTSELKAFDETKAGVKGLVDAGITHVPRIFFSPPDTHGLINDDITKAGSVKIPVIDLDGDFKGDEMGRKNVVRTIREACGTWGFFQVVNHGIPVNVLEEMLEGSRRFYEQDVEVKKEWYTRDSDSKTVIHNSNFDLYRAASANWRDTTYVIMAPKAPEPDELPEVCRDILIEYSKQVHKLGIFLFELLSEALGLDTNYLNNMGCSEGLATLYHYYPACPEPELTLGATKHSDYDFLTVLLQDNIGGLQVLYENMWVDIPPVPGALVVNIGDLLQLISNDKFISSQHRVLANRNGPRVSVACFFSTGLMPSSKIYGPIKELCSEDNPPKEKKAFDDTKAGVKGVMESGLEKIPRIFVNEQYMLEKKSSVSSNRTGLSVPVVDLECSKKDEIIDKVKEACHEWGFFQLANHGISTSLMSRVFDGVWSFHELDDEAKGRYYSRDYTKKVFYNSNFDLHLVSSAN
;
A
#
# COMPACT_ATOMS: atom_id res chain seq x y z
N MET A 1 35.04 -4.69 28.63
CA MET A 1 34.29 -3.41 28.65
C MET A 1 34.68 -2.64 27.40
N GLU A 2 34.11 -3.03 26.26
CA GLU A 2 34.17 -2.25 25.03
C GLU A 2 32.82 -1.55 24.89
N LYS A 3 32.88 -0.23 24.72
CA LYS A 3 31.71 0.63 24.64
C LYS A 3 30.98 0.34 23.32
N SER A 4 29.74 -0.12 23.44
CA SER A 4 28.73 -0.04 22.39
C SER A 4 28.61 1.40 21.90
N SER A 5 28.98 1.66 20.64
CA SER A 5 28.72 2.92 19.97
C SER A 5 27.26 2.93 19.53
N GLN A 6 26.40 3.53 20.35
CA GLN A 6 25.07 3.96 19.93
C GLN A 6 25.25 4.99 18.80
N VAL A 7 24.77 4.66 17.60
CA VAL A 7 24.61 5.63 16.52
C VAL A 7 23.41 6.50 16.92
N GLU A 8 23.67 7.72 17.39
CA GLU A 8 22.65 8.74 17.55
C GLU A 8 22.11 9.11 16.15
N ILE A 9 20.89 8.68 15.84
CA ILE A 9 20.16 9.18 14.67
C ILE A 9 19.67 10.58 15.04
N ALA A 10 20.40 11.60 14.58
CA ALA A 10 20.04 12.99 14.74
C ALA A 10 18.69 13.29 14.03
N PRO A 11 17.83 14.17 14.58
CA PRO A 11 16.63 14.61 13.88
C PRO A 11 17.03 15.40 12.62
N LEU A 12 16.73 14.86 11.44
CA LEU A 12 17.02 15.46 10.14
C LEU A 12 16.14 16.71 9.87
N LYS A 13 16.53 17.84 10.46
CA LYS A 13 16.30 19.17 9.88
C LYS A 13 17.65 19.86 9.73
N GLU A 14 18.49 19.34 8.85
CA GLU A 14 19.62 20.09 8.34
C GLU A 14 19.12 21.20 7.39
N PRO A 15 19.62 22.44 7.52
CA PRO A 15 19.30 23.52 6.58
C PRO A 15 19.75 23.15 5.16
N GLY A 16 18.84 23.19 4.18
CA GLY A 16 19.19 23.04 2.76
C GLY A 16 18.71 21.75 2.06
N PHE A 17 18.02 20.85 2.75
CA PHE A 17 17.42 19.68 2.09
C PHE A 17 16.11 20.01 1.36
N ASP A 18 16.14 20.01 0.03
CA ASP A 18 14.94 20.09 -0.80
C ASP A 18 14.60 18.71 -1.40
N ARG A 19 13.73 17.99 -0.68
CA ARG A 19 13.21 16.69 -1.12
C ARG A 19 12.57 16.75 -2.51
N THR A 20 11.88 17.84 -2.83
CA THR A 20 11.15 17.96 -4.10
C THR A 20 12.13 18.00 -5.28
N SER A 21 13.22 18.74 -5.15
CA SER A 21 14.27 18.80 -6.16
C SER A 21 15.00 17.47 -6.31
N GLU A 22 15.30 16.77 -5.20
CA GLU A 22 15.94 15.45 -5.26
C GLU A 22 15.04 14.40 -5.93
N LEU A 23 13.74 14.39 -5.62
CA LEU A 23 12.78 13.50 -6.29
C LEU A 23 12.71 13.75 -7.80
N LYS A 24 12.63 15.02 -8.22
CA LYS A 24 12.60 15.39 -9.64
C LYS A 24 13.88 14.96 -10.35
N ALA A 25 15.04 15.25 -9.76
CA ALA A 25 16.33 14.87 -10.33
C ALA A 25 16.46 13.35 -10.49
N PHE A 26 16.04 12.58 -9.48
CA PHE A 26 16.00 11.11 -9.55
C PHE A 26 15.07 10.63 -10.67
N ASP A 27 13.85 11.17 -10.72
CA ASP A 27 12.81 10.77 -11.67
C ASP A 27 13.17 11.12 -13.14
N GLU A 28 13.75 12.30 -13.36
CA GLU A 28 14.20 12.77 -14.68
C GLU A 28 15.28 11.86 -15.29
N THR A 29 16.06 11.16 -14.47
CA THR A 29 17.03 10.19 -14.97
C THR A 29 16.37 9.03 -15.69
N LYS A 30 15.15 8.65 -15.27
CA LYS A 30 14.40 7.46 -15.71
C LYS A 30 15.22 6.15 -15.62
N ALA A 31 16.29 6.17 -14.83
CA ALA A 31 17.24 5.05 -14.69
C ALA A 31 16.92 4.18 -13.48
N GLY A 32 16.14 4.72 -12.55
CA GLY A 32 15.70 4.06 -11.33
C GLY A 32 16.82 3.81 -10.32
N VAL A 33 16.51 3.01 -9.31
CA VAL A 33 17.44 2.62 -8.24
C VAL A 33 18.62 1.84 -8.81
N LYS A 34 18.40 0.99 -9.83
CA LYS A 34 19.50 0.30 -10.51
C LYS A 34 20.47 1.30 -11.14
N GLY A 35 19.96 2.35 -11.80
CA GLY A 35 20.82 3.39 -12.37
C GLY A 35 21.69 4.11 -11.34
N LEU A 36 21.19 4.29 -10.11
CA LEU A 36 22.01 4.81 -9.01
C LEU A 36 23.14 3.84 -8.65
N VAL A 37 22.84 2.55 -8.52
CA VAL A 37 23.85 1.52 -8.20
C VAL A 37 24.88 1.37 -9.31
N ASP A 38 24.46 1.37 -10.57
CA ASP A 38 25.35 1.32 -11.73
C ASP A 38 26.28 2.55 -11.78
N ALA A 39 25.84 3.70 -11.24
CA ALA A 39 26.66 4.91 -11.10
C ALA A 39 27.66 4.86 -9.92
N GLY A 40 27.67 3.77 -9.15
CA GLY A 40 28.67 3.53 -8.09
C GLY A 40 28.42 4.33 -6.81
N ILE A 41 27.16 4.65 -6.49
CA ILE A 41 26.85 5.31 -5.22
C ILE A 41 27.35 4.48 -4.03
N THR A 42 27.82 5.18 -3.00
CA THR A 42 28.26 4.56 -1.76
C THR A 42 27.32 4.86 -0.59
N HIS A 43 26.40 5.80 -0.74
CA HIS A 43 25.44 6.24 0.27
C HIS A 43 24.05 6.33 -0.36
N VAL A 44 23.01 6.00 0.40
CA VAL A 44 21.62 6.03 -0.03
C VAL A 44 21.13 7.49 -0.08
N PRO A 45 20.53 7.96 -1.19
CA PRO A 45 19.94 9.30 -1.25
C PRO A 45 18.82 9.48 -0.22
N ARG A 46 18.64 10.70 0.29
CA ARG A 46 17.75 10.97 1.43
C ARG A 46 16.27 10.76 1.11
N ILE A 47 15.88 10.84 -0.15
CA ILE A 47 14.53 10.47 -0.60
C ILE A 47 14.14 9.01 -0.26
N PHE A 48 15.11 8.12 -0.05
CA PHE A 48 14.87 6.71 0.30
C PHE A 48 14.90 6.44 1.82
N PHE A 49 15.22 7.44 2.64
CA PHE A 49 15.32 7.26 4.10
C PHE A 49 13.95 6.94 4.68
N SER A 50 13.81 5.72 5.20
CA SER A 50 12.57 5.26 5.82
C SER A 50 12.44 5.85 7.24
N PRO A 51 11.26 6.33 7.66
CA PRO A 51 11.07 6.89 9.00
C PRO A 51 11.49 5.92 10.12
N PRO A 52 11.99 6.39 11.28
CA PRO A 52 12.42 5.52 12.38
C PRO A 52 11.35 4.49 12.80
N ASP A 53 10.07 4.90 12.80
CA ASP A 53 8.94 4.06 13.20
C ASP A 53 8.55 2.98 12.17
N THR A 54 9.09 3.05 10.94
CA THR A 54 8.89 1.99 9.92
C THR A 54 9.84 0.80 10.09
N HIS A 55 10.94 1.01 10.82
CA HIS A 55 11.87 -0.07 11.17
C HIS A 55 11.29 -0.96 12.27
N GLY A 56 10.39 -0.41 13.11
CA GLY A 56 9.59 -1.09 14.13
C GLY A 56 10.44 -1.97 15.04
N LEU A 57 10.84 -1.45 16.22
CA LEU A 57 11.67 -2.10 17.24
C LEU A 57 12.26 -3.43 16.74
N ILE A 58 13.49 -3.37 16.23
CA ILE A 58 14.39 -4.53 16.26
C ILE A 58 14.57 -4.82 17.76
N ASN A 59 13.56 -5.43 18.40
CA ASN A 59 13.72 -5.95 19.72
C ASN A 59 14.67 -7.12 19.51
N ASP A 60 15.89 -6.95 20.00
CA ASP A 60 16.96 -7.95 20.10
C ASP A 60 16.56 -9.24 20.86
N ASP A 61 15.27 -9.45 21.12
CA ASP A 61 14.66 -10.74 21.47
C ASP A 61 14.49 -11.67 20.23
N ILE A 62 15.25 -11.43 19.15
CA ILE A 62 15.41 -12.26 17.93
C ILE A 62 16.08 -13.63 18.22
N THR A 63 15.92 -14.17 19.43
CA THR A 63 16.31 -15.55 19.77
C THR A 63 15.14 -16.49 20.05
N LYS A 64 13.87 -16.04 19.88
CA LYS A 64 12.70 -16.94 19.86
C LYS A 64 12.06 -17.15 18.47
N ALA A 65 12.51 -16.45 17.43
CA ALA A 65 11.90 -16.48 16.09
C ALA A 65 12.13 -17.78 15.28
N GLY A 66 12.96 -18.71 15.76
CA GLY A 66 13.21 -19.98 15.06
C GLY A 66 12.01 -20.93 14.99
N SER A 67 10.95 -20.72 15.78
CA SER A 67 9.79 -21.62 15.85
C SER A 67 8.56 -21.16 15.07
N VAL A 68 8.51 -19.90 14.61
CA VAL A 68 7.32 -19.32 13.99
C VAL A 68 7.53 -19.21 12.49
N LYS A 69 6.80 -20.02 11.72
CA LYS A 69 6.86 -20.04 10.26
C LYS A 69 5.45 -19.97 9.70
N ILE A 70 5.30 -19.27 8.58
CA ILE A 70 4.04 -19.31 7.83
C ILE A 70 3.76 -20.75 7.34
N PRO A 71 2.50 -21.15 7.21
CA PRO A 71 2.15 -22.48 6.71
C PRO A 71 2.71 -22.74 5.31
N VAL A 72 3.19 -23.96 5.06
CA VAL A 72 3.56 -24.47 3.74
C VAL A 72 2.57 -25.58 3.38
N ILE A 73 1.91 -25.47 2.23
CA ILE A 73 0.82 -26.34 1.80
C ILE A 73 1.26 -27.07 0.54
N ASP A 74 1.18 -28.40 0.55
CA ASP A 74 1.57 -29.24 -0.58
C ASP A 74 0.33 -29.59 -1.42
N LEU A 75 0.17 -28.94 -2.57
CA LEU A 75 -1.06 -29.10 -3.38
C LEU A 75 -1.15 -30.45 -4.13
N ASP A 76 -0.09 -31.26 -4.16
CA ASP A 76 -0.11 -32.62 -4.70
C ASP A 76 -0.14 -33.64 -3.56
N GLY A 77 0.80 -33.53 -2.62
CA GLY A 77 0.97 -34.43 -1.49
C GLY A 77 -0.18 -34.41 -0.49
N ASP A 78 -0.77 -33.24 -0.20
CA ASP A 78 -1.90 -33.12 0.72
C ASP A 78 -3.24 -33.42 0.05
N PHE A 79 -3.35 -33.18 -1.27
CA PHE A 79 -4.58 -33.41 -2.02
C PHE A 79 -4.83 -34.91 -2.27
N LYS A 80 -3.76 -35.69 -2.48
CA LYS A 80 -3.79 -37.15 -2.76
C LYS A 80 -4.77 -37.60 -3.85
N GLY A 81 -5.32 -36.66 -4.62
CA GLY A 81 -6.39 -36.89 -5.60
C GLY A 81 -7.74 -37.32 -5.01
N ASP A 82 -7.96 -37.20 -3.70
CA ASP A 82 -9.18 -37.68 -3.03
C ASP A 82 -9.91 -36.60 -2.23
N GLU A 83 -11.17 -36.86 -1.89
CA GLU A 83 -12.05 -35.92 -1.18
C GLU A 83 -11.52 -35.56 0.22
N MET A 84 -10.84 -36.50 0.88
CA MET A 84 -10.30 -36.28 2.23
C MET A 84 -9.08 -35.38 2.19
N GLY A 85 -8.20 -35.56 1.19
CA GLY A 85 -7.06 -34.69 0.93
C GLY A 85 -7.51 -33.26 0.63
N ARG A 86 -8.50 -33.08 -0.25
CA ARG A 86 -9.10 -31.75 -0.50
C ARG A 86 -9.62 -31.10 0.79
N LYS A 87 -10.37 -31.83 1.61
CA LYS A 87 -10.88 -31.32 2.90
C LYS A 87 -9.77 -30.89 3.86
N ASN A 88 -8.67 -31.64 3.90
CA ASN A 88 -7.50 -31.29 4.71
C ASN A 88 -6.82 -30.02 4.20
N VAL A 89 -6.59 -29.90 2.89
CA VAL A 89 -6.03 -28.69 2.26
C VAL A 89 -6.91 -27.48 2.57
N VAL A 90 -8.22 -27.60 2.36
CA VAL A 90 -9.20 -26.52 2.65
C VAL A 90 -9.15 -26.09 4.12
N ARG A 91 -9.02 -27.04 5.06
CA ARG A 91 -8.89 -26.73 6.48
C ARG A 91 -7.59 -25.96 6.77
N THR A 92 -6.47 -26.40 6.23
CA THR A 92 -5.17 -25.73 6.41
C THR A 92 -5.18 -24.33 5.79
N ILE A 93 -5.76 -24.16 4.59
CA ILE A 93 -5.93 -22.84 3.95
C ILE A 93 -6.80 -21.94 4.83
N ARG A 94 -7.93 -22.44 5.36
CA ARG A 94 -8.79 -21.67 6.27
C ARG A 94 -8.00 -21.16 7.48
N GLU A 95 -7.22 -22.03 8.12
CA GLU A 95 -6.39 -21.68 9.27
C GLU A 95 -5.30 -20.65 8.91
N ALA A 96 -4.62 -20.85 7.78
CA ALA A 96 -3.59 -19.93 7.28
C ALA A 96 -4.17 -18.54 6.97
N CYS A 97 -5.28 -18.47 6.23
CA CYS A 97 -5.89 -17.21 5.83
C CYS A 97 -6.50 -16.44 7.02
N GLY A 98 -7.07 -17.15 8.00
CA GLY A 98 -7.67 -16.55 9.18
C GLY A 98 -6.68 -16.21 10.31
N THR A 99 -5.44 -16.68 10.23
CA THR A 99 -4.41 -16.46 11.27
C THR A 99 -3.26 -15.59 10.76
N TRP A 100 -2.78 -15.89 9.56
CA TRP A 100 -1.58 -15.30 8.97
C TRP A 100 -1.92 -14.34 7.84
N GLY A 101 -2.99 -14.60 7.10
CA GLY A 101 -3.20 -13.96 5.79
C GLY A 101 -2.16 -14.33 4.74
N PHE A 102 -1.26 -15.27 5.05
CA PHE A 102 -0.10 -15.69 4.28
C PHE A 102 0.10 -17.20 4.38
N PHE A 103 0.53 -17.81 3.28
CA PHE A 103 1.04 -19.19 3.25
C PHE A 103 1.95 -19.39 2.04
N GLN A 104 2.71 -20.48 2.01
CA GLN A 104 3.42 -20.93 0.82
C GLN A 104 2.71 -22.14 0.23
N VAL A 105 2.73 -22.26 -1.10
CA VAL A 105 2.30 -23.47 -1.80
C VAL A 105 3.49 -24.10 -2.51
N VAL A 106 3.58 -25.43 -2.43
CA VAL A 106 4.53 -26.27 -3.19
C VAL A 106 3.76 -27.30 -3.99
N ASN A 107 4.41 -27.90 -4.99
CA ASN A 107 3.80 -28.87 -5.91
C ASN A 107 2.48 -28.36 -6.52
N HIS A 108 2.42 -27.05 -6.80
CA HIS A 108 1.25 -26.35 -7.33
C HIS A 108 1.01 -26.56 -8.83
N GLY A 109 1.78 -27.45 -9.47
CA GLY A 109 1.62 -27.84 -10.87
C GLY A 109 2.24 -26.91 -11.92
N ILE A 110 2.83 -25.77 -11.52
CA ILE A 110 3.60 -24.92 -12.44
C ILE A 110 5.01 -25.52 -12.54
N PRO A 111 5.53 -25.78 -13.76
CA PRO A 111 6.86 -26.35 -13.92
C PRO A 111 7.97 -25.45 -13.34
N VAL A 112 8.93 -26.04 -12.64
CA VAL A 112 10.04 -25.29 -11.99
C VAL A 112 10.83 -24.46 -13.00
N ASN A 113 11.05 -24.97 -14.21
CA ASN A 113 11.74 -24.24 -15.27
C ASN A 113 10.99 -22.97 -15.72
N VAL A 114 9.66 -22.93 -15.60
CA VAL A 114 8.87 -21.71 -15.87
C VAL A 114 9.09 -20.67 -14.76
N LEU A 115 9.18 -21.10 -13.50
CA LEU A 115 9.50 -20.20 -12.38
C LEU A 115 10.91 -19.61 -12.52
N GLU A 116 11.90 -20.47 -12.77
CA GLU A 116 13.30 -20.07 -12.94
C GLU A 116 13.48 -19.12 -14.12
N GLU A 117 12.89 -19.45 -15.28
CA GLU A 117 12.96 -18.61 -16.47
C GLU A 117 12.22 -17.28 -16.28
N MET A 118 11.16 -17.22 -15.45
CA MET A 118 10.47 -15.95 -15.18
C MET A 118 11.34 -15.02 -14.32
N LEU A 119 12.03 -15.56 -13.30
CA LEU A 119 13.01 -14.80 -12.51
C LEU A 119 14.17 -14.31 -13.38
N GLU A 120 14.70 -15.17 -14.25
CA GLU A 120 15.79 -14.81 -15.16
C GLU A 120 15.33 -13.81 -16.23
N GLY A 121 14.16 -13.99 -16.83
CA GLY A 121 13.58 -13.05 -17.78
C GLY A 121 13.39 -11.65 -17.19
N SER A 122 12.91 -11.56 -15.94
CA SER A 122 12.86 -10.30 -15.21
C SER A 122 14.25 -9.70 -15.02
N ARG A 123 15.24 -10.51 -14.59
CA ARG A 123 16.63 -10.04 -14.45
C ARG A 123 17.20 -9.52 -15.76
N ARG A 124 17.00 -10.24 -16.88
CA ARG A 124 17.43 -9.83 -18.22
C ARG A 124 16.85 -8.47 -18.60
N PHE A 125 15.57 -8.21 -18.33
CA PHE A 125 14.95 -6.89 -18.57
C PHE A 125 15.66 -5.78 -17.79
N TYR A 126 15.90 -5.97 -16.50
CA TYR A 126 16.51 -4.93 -15.66
C TYR A 126 18.00 -4.71 -15.96
N GLU A 127 18.71 -5.74 -16.43
CA GLU A 127 20.13 -5.67 -16.80
C GLU A 127 20.38 -5.13 -18.22
N GLN A 128 19.34 -4.77 -18.97
CA GLN A 128 19.52 -4.04 -20.24
C GLN A 128 20.06 -2.62 -20.00
N ASP A 129 20.63 -2.05 -21.07
CA ASP A 129 21.03 -0.65 -21.12
C ASP A 129 19.87 0.28 -20.71
N VAL A 130 20.21 1.34 -19.99
CA VAL A 130 19.24 2.29 -19.46
C VAL A 130 18.37 2.92 -20.56
N GLU A 131 18.95 3.17 -21.74
CA GLU A 131 18.22 3.75 -22.87
C GLU A 131 17.10 2.84 -23.39
N VAL A 132 17.29 1.51 -23.35
CA VAL A 132 16.25 0.54 -23.72
C VAL A 132 15.12 0.56 -22.71
N LYS A 133 15.44 0.57 -21.41
CA LYS A 133 14.42 0.59 -20.34
C LYS A 133 13.64 1.91 -20.29
N LYS A 134 14.26 3.03 -20.67
CA LYS A 134 13.60 4.35 -20.75
C LYS A 134 12.41 4.38 -21.71
N GLU A 135 12.39 3.53 -22.73
CA GLU A 135 11.26 3.40 -23.66
C GLU A 135 9.99 2.93 -22.96
N TRP A 136 10.15 2.14 -21.89
CA TRP A 136 9.06 1.63 -21.05
C TRP A 136 8.72 2.56 -19.88
N TYR A 137 9.57 3.55 -19.61
CA TYR A 137 9.41 4.41 -18.45
C TYR A 137 8.18 5.31 -18.57
N THR A 138 7.27 5.24 -17.60
CA THR A 138 6.15 6.17 -17.49
C THR A 138 5.64 6.31 -16.06
N ARG A 139 5.14 7.51 -15.75
CA ARG A 139 4.32 7.77 -14.55
C ARG A 139 2.84 7.97 -14.89
N ASP A 140 2.52 8.05 -16.18
CA ASP A 140 1.14 8.08 -16.66
C ASP A 140 0.67 6.64 -16.83
N SER A 141 -0.12 6.16 -15.87
CA SER A 141 -0.64 4.80 -15.82
C SER A 141 -1.63 4.47 -16.93
N ASP A 142 -2.21 5.50 -17.56
CA ASP A 142 -3.27 5.32 -18.54
C ASP A 142 -2.70 5.29 -19.97
N SER A 143 -1.44 5.68 -20.13
CA SER A 143 -0.78 5.86 -21.43
C SER A 143 -0.17 4.60 -22.04
N LYS A 144 0.13 3.56 -21.24
CA LYS A 144 0.87 2.37 -21.69
C LYS A 144 0.40 1.10 -21.02
N THR A 145 0.41 0.02 -21.80
CA THR A 145 0.11 -1.34 -21.35
C THR A 145 1.18 -1.90 -20.39
N VAL A 146 2.44 -1.51 -20.59
CA VAL A 146 3.58 -1.84 -19.74
C VAL A 146 4.09 -0.55 -19.10
N ILE A 147 4.15 -0.55 -17.77
CA ILE A 147 4.62 0.59 -16.98
C ILE A 147 5.91 0.19 -16.28
N HIS A 148 7.01 0.83 -16.65
CA HIS A 148 8.27 0.74 -15.91
C HIS A 148 8.47 2.04 -15.12
N ASN A 149 8.71 1.95 -13.81
CA ASN A 149 9.14 3.09 -13.00
C ASN A 149 9.76 2.66 -11.67
N SER A 150 10.25 3.64 -10.93
CA SER A 150 10.67 3.47 -9.54
C SER A 150 9.67 4.18 -8.65
N ASN A 151 8.97 3.39 -7.83
CA ASN A 151 7.90 3.83 -6.93
C ASN A 151 6.74 4.54 -7.66
N PHE A 152 5.60 3.85 -7.78
CA PHE A 152 4.40 4.43 -8.41
C PHE A 152 3.91 5.69 -7.67
N ASP A 153 4.13 5.75 -6.36
CA ASP A 153 3.73 6.80 -5.43
C ASP A 153 4.88 7.76 -5.07
N LEU A 154 5.96 7.82 -5.86
CA LEU A 154 7.20 8.56 -5.55
C LEU A 154 6.98 9.96 -4.95
N TYR A 155 6.06 10.74 -5.53
CA TYR A 155 5.78 12.12 -5.11
C TYR A 155 4.80 12.25 -3.93
N ARG A 156 4.14 11.15 -3.54
CA ARG A 156 3.14 11.10 -2.45
C ARG A 156 3.68 10.42 -1.20
N ALA A 157 4.52 9.40 -1.37
CA ALA A 157 5.11 8.66 -0.27
C ALA A 157 6.05 9.55 0.55
N ALA A 158 6.09 9.31 1.87
CA ALA A 158 7.03 9.98 2.78
C ALA A 158 8.49 9.61 2.47
N SER A 159 8.72 8.38 2.01
CA SER A 159 10.02 7.84 1.59
C SER A 159 9.84 6.94 0.38
N ALA A 160 10.77 7.01 -0.57
CA ALA A 160 10.85 6.09 -1.69
C ALA A 160 11.40 4.72 -1.22
N ASN A 161 10.99 3.66 -1.89
CA ASN A 161 11.52 2.32 -1.69
C ASN A 161 12.74 2.05 -2.57
N TRP A 162 13.68 1.26 -2.06
CA TRP A 162 14.87 0.78 -2.77
C TRP A 162 14.53 -0.34 -3.78
N ARG A 163 13.69 -0.03 -4.76
CA ARG A 163 13.31 -0.94 -5.84
C ARG A 163 12.93 -0.21 -7.12
N ASP A 164 13.10 -0.92 -8.23
CA ASP A 164 12.47 -0.62 -9.50
C ASP A 164 11.34 -1.62 -9.76
N THR A 165 10.31 -1.19 -10.49
CA THR A 165 9.10 -1.99 -10.72
C THR A 165 8.66 -1.88 -12.17
N THR A 166 8.29 -3.03 -12.74
CA THR A 166 7.63 -3.08 -14.03
C THR A 166 6.33 -3.82 -13.83
N TYR A 167 5.26 -3.22 -14.32
CA TYR A 167 3.88 -3.62 -14.10
C TYR A 167 3.21 -3.85 -15.46
N VAL A 168 2.48 -4.96 -15.58
CA VAL A 168 1.74 -5.33 -16.80
C VAL A 168 0.37 -5.91 -16.43
N ILE A 169 -0.70 -5.45 -17.08
CA ILE A 169 -2.03 -6.05 -16.98
C ILE A 169 -2.10 -7.24 -17.94
N MET A 170 -2.34 -8.44 -17.41
CA MET A 170 -2.33 -9.69 -18.17
C MET A 170 -3.73 -10.29 -18.38
N ALA A 171 -4.72 -9.89 -17.57
CA ALA A 171 -6.10 -10.30 -17.72
C ALA A 171 -7.05 -9.12 -17.42
N PRO A 172 -8.26 -9.10 -18.03
CA PRO A 172 -8.90 -10.16 -18.82
C PRO A 172 -8.43 -10.22 -20.28
N LYS A 173 -7.83 -9.15 -20.80
CA LYS A 173 -7.17 -9.15 -22.10
C LYS A 173 -5.68 -8.93 -21.89
N ALA A 174 -4.88 -9.94 -22.25
CA ALA A 174 -3.43 -9.81 -22.28
C ALA A 174 -3.01 -8.83 -23.38
N PRO A 175 -1.85 -8.16 -23.23
CA PRO A 175 -1.26 -7.34 -24.28
C PRO A 175 -0.93 -8.19 -25.50
N GLU A 176 -0.93 -7.58 -26.69
CA GLU A 176 -0.38 -8.24 -27.86
C GLU A 176 1.14 -8.46 -27.65
N PRO A 177 1.74 -9.53 -28.19
CA PRO A 177 3.13 -9.86 -27.90
C PRO A 177 4.11 -8.72 -28.20
N ASP A 178 3.91 -7.96 -29.27
CA ASP A 178 4.73 -6.80 -29.66
C ASP A 178 4.63 -5.60 -28.70
N GLU A 179 3.62 -5.56 -27.83
CA GLU A 179 3.48 -4.58 -26.75
C GLU A 179 4.32 -4.94 -25.50
N LEU A 180 4.97 -6.12 -25.48
CA LEU A 180 5.77 -6.59 -24.36
C LEU A 180 7.28 -6.56 -24.67
N PRO A 181 8.15 -6.34 -23.65
CA PRO A 181 9.59 -6.34 -23.83
C PRO A 181 10.09 -7.70 -24.34
N GLU A 182 10.77 -7.70 -25.49
CA GLU A 182 11.19 -8.92 -26.20
C GLU A 182 11.97 -9.89 -25.31
N VAL A 183 12.82 -9.38 -24.42
CA VAL A 183 13.70 -10.19 -23.55
C VAL A 183 12.99 -11.05 -22.50
N CYS A 184 11.74 -10.70 -22.17
CA CYS A 184 10.93 -11.43 -21.17
C CYS A 184 9.50 -11.74 -21.63
N ARG A 185 9.14 -11.39 -22.88
CA ARG A 185 7.80 -11.54 -23.46
C ARG A 185 7.23 -12.94 -23.33
N ASP A 186 7.90 -13.93 -23.92
CA ASP A 186 7.34 -15.28 -24.04
C ASP A 186 7.14 -15.94 -22.67
N ILE A 187 8.11 -15.74 -21.77
CA ILE A 187 8.02 -16.27 -20.42
C ILE A 187 6.97 -15.53 -19.58
N LEU A 188 6.82 -14.21 -19.72
CA LEU A 188 5.77 -13.46 -19.04
C LEU A 188 4.39 -13.98 -19.44
N ILE A 189 4.16 -14.22 -20.74
CA ILE A 189 2.90 -14.78 -21.24
C ILE A 189 2.64 -16.18 -20.65
N GLU A 190 3.61 -17.09 -20.72
CA GLU A 190 3.43 -18.45 -20.22
C GLU A 190 3.27 -18.48 -18.69
N TYR A 191 4.11 -17.76 -17.95
CA TYR A 191 4.03 -17.69 -16.49
C TYR A 191 2.70 -17.11 -16.03
N SER A 192 2.25 -15.98 -16.59
CA SER A 192 0.97 -15.38 -16.20
C SER A 192 -0.21 -16.29 -16.50
N LYS A 193 -0.18 -17.07 -17.60
CA LYS A 193 -1.21 -18.07 -17.90
C LYS A 193 -1.24 -19.19 -16.85
N GLN A 194 -0.08 -19.70 -16.45
CA GLN A 194 0.03 -20.75 -15.43
C GLN A 194 -0.43 -20.24 -14.06
N VAL A 195 -0.02 -19.03 -13.67
CA VAL A 195 -0.46 -18.39 -12.43
C VAL A 195 -1.95 -18.10 -12.45
N HIS A 196 -2.52 -17.63 -13.57
CA HIS A 196 -3.95 -17.39 -13.69
C HIS A 196 -4.77 -18.67 -13.44
N LYS A 197 -4.34 -19.78 -14.05
CA LYS A 197 -4.93 -21.10 -13.80
C LYS A 197 -4.81 -21.53 -12.34
N LEU A 198 -3.64 -21.32 -11.72
CA LEU A 198 -3.44 -21.60 -10.30
C LEU A 198 -4.35 -20.73 -9.42
N GLY A 199 -4.50 -19.45 -9.74
CA GLY A 199 -5.36 -18.52 -9.01
C GLY A 199 -6.82 -18.94 -9.02
N ILE A 200 -7.35 -19.38 -10.17
CA ILE A 200 -8.72 -19.94 -10.27
C ILE A 200 -8.89 -21.10 -9.28
N PHE A 201 -7.93 -22.02 -9.23
CA PHE A 201 -7.94 -23.15 -8.31
C PHE A 201 -7.81 -22.73 -6.84
N LEU A 202 -6.96 -21.74 -6.53
CA LEU A 202 -6.85 -21.18 -5.18
C LEU A 202 -8.16 -20.52 -4.75
N PHE A 203 -8.85 -19.79 -5.63
CA PHE A 203 -10.17 -19.24 -5.34
C PHE A 203 -11.23 -20.31 -5.09
N GLU A 204 -11.12 -21.47 -5.72
CA GLU A 204 -12.01 -22.60 -5.40
C GLU A 204 -11.80 -23.09 -3.97
N LEU A 205 -10.54 -23.30 -3.58
CA LEU A 205 -10.18 -23.73 -2.23
C LEU A 205 -10.55 -22.67 -1.17
N LEU A 206 -10.36 -21.39 -1.49
CA LEU A 206 -10.76 -20.27 -0.63
C LEU A 206 -12.28 -20.18 -0.47
N SER A 207 -13.05 -20.47 -1.52
CA SER A 207 -14.52 -20.51 -1.44
C SER A 207 -14.99 -21.61 -0.47
N GLU A 208 -14.42 -22.81 -0.59
CA GLU A 208 -14.70 -23.92 0.34
C GLU A 208 -14.20 -23.63 1.76
N ALA A 209 -13.06 -22.93 1.88
CA ALA A 209 -12.53 -22.49 3.17
C ALA A 209 -13.48 -21.50 3.85
N LEU A 210 -14.23 -20.68 3.10
CA LEU A 210 -15.28 -19.82 3.65
C LEU A 210 -16.59 -20.57 3.95
N GLY A 211 -16.72 -21.82 3.52
CA GLY A 211 -17.94 -22.62 3.63
C GLY A 211 -18.97 -22.32 2.53
N LEU A 212 -18.50 -21.82 1.38
CA LEU A 212 -19.31 -21.47 0.22
C LEU A 212 -19.21 -22.57 -0.85
N ASP A 213 -20.03 -22.43 -1.92
CA ASP A 213 -19.89 -23.26 -3.12
C ASP A 213 -18.48 -23.15 -3.70
N THR A 214 -17.94 -24.25 -4.24
CA THR A 214 -16.58 -24.33 -4.78
C THR A 214 -16.25 -23.19 -5.74
N ASN A 215 -17.17 -22.74 -6.58
CA ASN A 215 -16.87 -21.70 -7.57
C ASN A 215 -17.31 -20.29 -7.15
N TYR A 216 -17.69 -20.08 -5.89
CA TYR A 216 -18.33 -18.83 -5.46
C TYR A 216 -17.49 -17.58 -5.75
N LEU A 217 -16.21 -17.55 -5.34
CA LEU A 217 -15.34 -16.40 -5.55
C LEU A 217 -15.00 -16.18 -7.04
N ASN A 218 -14.82 -17.26 -7.80
CA ASN A 218 -14.63 -17.18 -9.25
C ASN A 218 -15.87 -16.61 -9.96
N ASN A 219 -17.07 -17.06 -9.60
CA ASN A 219 -18.33 -16.53 -10.13
C ASN A 219 -18.58 -15.07 -9.73
N MET A 220 -17.99 -14.64 -8.61
CA MET A 220 -17.96 -13.24 -8.19
C MET A 220 -16.87 -12.42 -8.90
N GLY A 221 -16.15 -13.01 -9.85
CA GLY A 221 -15.15 -12.32 -10.67
C GLY A 221 -13.83 -12.00 -9.97
N CYS A 222 -13.54 -12.60 -8.82
CA CYS A 222 -12.28 -12.36 -8.10
C CYS A 222 -11.04 -12.76 -8.93
N SER A 223 -11.20 -13.66 -9.91
CA SER A 223 -10.15 -14.13 -10.81
C SER A 223 -10.15 -13.48 -12.20
N GLU A 224 -11.04 -12.52 -12.48
CA GLU A 224 -11.18 -11.92 -13.82
C GLU A 224 -10.01 -11.02 -14.21
N GLY A 225 -9.41 -10.33 -13.23
CA GLY A 225 -8.28 -9.44 -13.43
C GLY A 225 -6.98 -10.01 -12.88
N LEU A 226 -5.89 -9.79 -13.62
CA LEU A 226 -4.55 -10.22 -13.24
C LEU A 226 -3.54 -9.15 -13.66
N ALA A 227 -2.84 -8.59 -12.68
CA ALA A 227 -1.69 -7.74 -12.90
C ALA A 227 -0.41 -8.45 -12.46
N THR A 228 0.63 -8.38 -13.27
CA THR A 228 1.95 -8.97 -12.95
C THR A 228 2.97 -7.86 -12.77
N LEU A 229 3.58 -7.80 -11.59
CA LEU A 229 4.63 -6.87 -11.23
C LEU A 229 5.90 -7.67 -11.00
N TYR A 230 6.94 -7.36 -11.74
CA TYR A 230 8.26 -7.87 -11.44
C TYR A 230 9.10 -6.73 -10.88
N HIS A 231 9.62 -6.97 -9.68
CA HIS A 231 10.37 -6.03 -8.89
C HIS A 231 11.86 -6.38 -8.93
N TYR A 232 12.67 -5.34 -8.96
CA TYR A 232 14.13 -5.42 -8.94
C TYR A 232 14.68 -4.63 -7.77
N TYR A 233 15.45 -5.32 -6.92
CA TYR A 233 16.03 -4.76 -5.71
C TYR A 233 17.55 -4.84 -5.83
N PRO A 234 18.21 -3.77 -6.29
CA PRO A 234 19.67 -3.69 -6.33
C PRO A 234 20.29 -3.86 -4.94
N ALA A 235 21.57 -4.23 -4.89
CA ALA A 235 22.34 -4.18 -3.65
C ALA A 235 22.29 -2.77 -3.04
N CYS A 236 22.02 -2.68 -1.74
CA CYS A 236 21.91 -1.42 -1.01
C CYS A 236 23.17 -1.20 -0.16
N PRO A 237 23.84 -0.03 -0.26
CA PRO A 237 25.03 0.26 0.54
C PRO A 237 24.70 0.55 2.02
N GLU A 238 23.48 0.99 2.33
CA GLU A 238 23.01 1.32 3.68
C GLU A 238 21.59 0.75 3.90
N PRO A 239 21.41 -0.58 3.90
CA PRO A 239 20.09 -1.22 3.97
C PRO A 239 19.33 -0.91 5.26
N GLU A 240 20.03 -0.52 6.33
CA GLU A 240 19.43 -0.07 7.59
C GLU A 240 18.71 1.29 7.50
N LEU A 241 18.90 2.04 6.42
CA LEU A 241 18.27 3.36 6.21
C LEU A 241 17.03 3.29 5.30
N THR A 242 16.79 2.17 4.62
CA THR A 242 15.74 2.07 3.59
C THR A 242 15.11 0.69 3.53
N LEU A 243 14.02 0.55 2.78
CA LEU A 243 13.30 -0.70 2.57
C LEU A 243 13.15 -0.96 1.08
N GLY A 244 13.18 -2.24 0.69
CA GLY A 244 12.77 -2.66 -0.65
C GLY A 244 11.27 -2.41 -0.88
N ALA A 245 10.46 -2.53 0.16
CA ALA A 245 9.07 -2.09 0.20
C ALA A 245 8.69 -1.73 1.63
N THR A 246 8.11 -0.54 1.82
CA THR A 246 7.53 -0.07 3.08
C THR A 246 6.38 -0.97 3.54
N LYS A 247 6.05 -0.90 4.83
CA LYS A 247 4.93 -1.68 5.38
C LYS A 247 3.61 -1.30 4.67
N HIS A 248 2.89 -2.30 4.18
CA HIS A 248 1.60 -2.15 3.53
C HIS A 248 0.79 -3.46 3.63
N SER A 249 -0.50 -3.39 3.32
CA SER A 249 -1.32 -4.52 2.90
C SER A 249 -1.61 -4.39 1.40
N ASP A 250 -1.90 -5.51 0.75
CA ASP A 250 -2.26 -5.49 -0.67
C ASP A 250 -3.73 -5.15 -0.84
N TYR A 251 -4.05 -4.29 -1.82
CA TYR A 251 -5.44 -3.88 -2.09
C TYR A 251 -6.23 -4.93 -2.89
N ASP A 252 -5.60 -6.01 -3.34
CA ASP A 252 -6.20 -6.98 -4.25
C ASP A 252 -7.12 -8.00 -3.53
N PHE A 253 -7.57 -9.04 -4.26
CA PHE A 253 -8.18 -10.20 -3.63
C PHE A 253 -7.11 -11.18 -3.13
N LEU A 254 -6.15 -11.47 -3.98
CA LEU A 254 -5.15 -12.51 -3.73
C LEU A 254 -3.88 -12.17 -4.50
N THR A 255 -2.75 -12.16 -3.80
CA THR A 255 -1.43 -12.06 -4.42
C THR A 255 -0.78 -13.44 -4.47
N VAL A 256 -0.19 -13.78 -5.62
CA VAL A 256 0.69 -14.94 -5.82
C VAL A 256 2.09 -14.44 -6.15
N LEU A 257 3.05 -14.69 -5.27
CA LEU A 257 4.38 -14.11 -5.32
C LEU A 257 5.45 -15.19 -5.52
N LEU A 258 6.22 -15.02 -6.59
CA LEU A 258 7.46 -15.74 -6.86
C LEU A 258 8.65 -14.94 -6.34
N GLN A 259 9.54 -15.60 -5.59
CA GLN A 259 10.73 -15.01 -4.98
C GLN A 259 11.99 -15.72 -5.46
N ASP A 260 13.11 -15.03 -5.50
CA ASP A 260 14.42 -15.67 -5.60
C ASP A 260 14.92 -16.20 -4.23
N ASN A 261 16.17 -16.68 -4.21
CA ASN A 261 16.78 -17.27 -3.03
C ASN A 261 17.40 -16.26 -2.05
N ILE A 262 17.30 -14.94 -2.30
CA ILE A 262 17.87 -13.90 -1.40
C ILE A 262 16.93 -13.62 -0.23
N GLY A 263 15.61 -13.75 -0.43
CA GLY A 263 14.61 -13.51 0.62
C GLY A 263 14.42 -12.02 0.94
N GLY A 264 14.00 -11.69 2.17
CA GLY A 264 13.79 -10.30 2.61
C GLY A 264 12.32 -9.87 2.72
N LEU A 265 11.36 -10.71 2.31
CA LEU A 265 9.95 -10.50 2.63
C LEU A 265 9.71 -10.78 4.12
N GLN A 266 8.99 -9.88 4.79
CA GLN A 266 8.53 -10.05 6.16
C GLN A 266 7.04 -9.79 6.27
N VAL A 267 6.34 -10.61 7.05
CA VAL A 267 4.93 -10.41 7.42
C VAL A 267 4.83 -9.98 8.88
N LEU A 268 3.89 -9.10 9.19
CA LEU A 268 3.59 -8.70 10.56
C LEU A 268 2.62 -9.71 11.18
N TYR A 269 3.08 -10.42 12.21
CA TYR A 269 2.29 -11.39 12.97
C TYR A 269 2.44 -11.14 14.46
N GLU A 270 1.33 -10.98 15.18
CA GLU A 270 1.33 -10.68 16.63
C GLU A 270 2.24 -9.48 17.01
N ASN A 271 2.24 -8.43 16.18
CA ASN A 271 3.10 -7.24 16.30
C ASN A 271 4.61 -7.51 16.15
N MET A 272 4.99 -8.66 15.61
CA MET A 272 6.37 -9.01 15.29
C MET A 272 6.54 -9.18 13.78
N TRP A 273 7.66 -8.69 13.25
CA TRP A 273 8.04 -8.96 11.87
C TRP A 273 8.63 -10.37 11.77
N VAL A 274 8.02 -11.22 10.95
CA VAL A 274 8.42 -12.61 10.73
C VAL A 274 8.94 -12.75 9.30
N ASP A 275 10.16 -13.26 9.15
CA ASP A 275 10.75 -13.55 7.84
C ASP A 275 9.99 -14.67 7.12
N ILE A 276 9.81 -14.49 5.82
CA ILE A 276 9.33 -15.53 4.91
C ILE A 276 10.55 -16.05 4.14
N PRO A 277 11.18 -17.15 4.60
CA PRO A 277 12.35 -17.70 3.92
C PRO A 277 11.94 -18.32 2.58
N PRO A 278 12.72 -18.10 1.50
CA PRO A 278 12.48 -18.75 0.22
C PRO A 278 12.49 -20.27 0.36
N VAL A 279 11.47 -20.92 -0.21
CA VAL A 279 11.40 -22.39 -0.36
C VAL A 279 11.53 -22.71 -1.85
N PRO A 280 12.48 -23.58 -2.26
CA PRO A 280 12.66 -23.92 -3.67
C PRO A 280 11.38 -24.43 -4.32
N GLY A 281 11.00 -23.81 -5.45
CA GLY A 281 9.79 -24.15 -6.19
C GLY A 281 8.48 -23.79 -5.47
N ALA A 282 8.52 -22.96 -4.43
CA ALA A 282 7.32 -22.48 -3.77
C ALA A 282 6.86 -21.12 -4.30
N LEU A 283 5.56 -20.87 -4.18
CA LEU A 283 4.96 -19.55 -4.34
C LEU A 283 4.40 -19.09 -3.00
N VAL A 284 4.63 -17.83 -2.64
CA VAL A 284 3.98 -17.21 -1.48
C VAL A 284 2.61 -16.72 -1.93
N VAL A 285 1.58 -17.00 -1.14
CA VAL A 285 0.21 -16.54 -1.37
C VAL A 285 -0.22 -15.69 -0.19
N ASN A 286 -0.79 -14.52 -0.46
CA ASN A 286 -1.37 -13.68 0.57
C ASN A 286 -2.71 -13.09 0.19
N ILE A 287 -3.51 -12.86 1.22
CA ILE A 287 -4.85 -12.28 1.13
C ILE A 287 -4.72 -10.77 1.06
N GLY A 288 -5.45 -10.16 0.14
CA GLY A 288 -5.56 -8.70 0.04
C GLY A 288 -6.84 -8.16 0.70
N ASP A 289 -6.90 -6.83 0.79
CA ASP A 289 -7.95 -6.08 1.48
C ASP A 289 -9.34 -6.36 0.89
N LEU A 290 -9.46 -6.55 -0.43
CA LEU A 290 -10.76 -6.85 -1.05
C LEU A 290 -11.27 -8.23 -0.64
N LEU A 291 -10.39 -9.23 -0.51
CA LEU A 291 -10.81 -10.55 -0.06
C LEU A 291 -11.12 -10.57 1.44
N GLN A 292 -10.36 -9.82 2.25
CA GLN A 292 -10.73 -9.59 3.66
C GLN A 292 -12.13 -8.98 3.76
N LEU A 293 -12.43 -7.92 2.99
CA LEU A 293 -13.73 -7.25 2.92
C LEU A 293 -14.86 -8.23 2.60
N ILE A 294 -14.79 -8.92 1.46
CA ILE A 294 -15.90 -9.80 1.03
C ILE A 294 -16.04 -11.00 1.97
N SER A 295 -14.95 -11.44 2.63
CA SER A 295 -15.00 -12.51 3.62
C SER A 295 -15.59 -12.10 4.98
N ASN A 296 -15.92 -10.81 5.18
CA ASN A 296 -16.36 -10.24 6.46
C ASN A 296 -15.32 -10.41 7.59
N ASP A 297 -14.05 -10.14 7.27
CA ASP A 297 -12.86 -10.37 8.12
C ASP A 297 -12.69 -11.83 8.59
N LYS A 298 -13.20 -12.82 7.83
CA LYS A 298 -12.86 -14.23 8.10
C LYS A 298 -11.44 -14.55 7.66
N PHE A 299 -10.96 -13.89 6.61
CA PHE A 299 -9.57 -13.89 6.20
C PHE A 299 -8.93 -12.55 6.52
N ILE A 300 -7.62 -12.57 6.76
CA ILE A 300 -6.85 -11.41 7.20
C ILE A 300 -5.95 -10.96 6.05
N SER A 301 -6.01 -9.68 5.70
CA SER A 301 -5.02 -8.99 4.89
C SER A 301 -3.92 -8.45 5.81
N SER A 302 -2.79 -9.15 5.83
CA SER A 302 -1.70 -8.86 6.76
C SER A 302 -0.74 -7.81 6.22
N GLN A 303 -0.29 -6.94 7.12
CA GLN A 303 0.79 -6.02 6.79
C GLN A 303 2.08 -6.79 6.51
N HIS A 304 2.79 -6.41 5.46
CA HIS A 304 4.06 -7.00 5.08
C HIS A 304 5.02 -5.90 4.58
N ARG A 305 6.33 -6.19 4.58
CA ARG A 305 7.39 -5.30 4.09
C ARG A 305 8.49 -6.10 3.39
N VAL A 306 9.35 -5.42 2.63
CA VAL A 306 10.54 -6.04 2.04
C VAL A 306 11.78 -5.30 2.51
N LEU A 307 12.72 -6.01 3.12
CA LEU A 307 14.00 -5.45 3.57
C LEU A 307 14.92 -5.15 2.39
N ALA A 308 15.66 -4.04 2.47
CA ALA A 308 16.80 -3.82 1.60
C ALA A 308 17.97 -4.74 2.02
N ASN A 309 18.84 -5.11 1.09
CA ASN A 309 19.93 -6.06 1.35
C ASN A 309 21.24 -5.59 0.72
N ARG A 310 22.37 -5.84 1.39
CA ARG A 310 23.72 -5.60 0.83
C ARG A 310 24.03 -6.57 -0.31
N ASN A 311 23.42 -7.76 -0.29
CA ASN A 311 23.52 -8.76 -1.34
C ASN A 311 22.39 -8.55 -2.35
N GLY A 312 22.73 -8.55 -3.63
CA GLY A 312 21.79 -8.35 -4.72
C GLY A 312 22.41 -8.67 -6.08
N PRO A 313 21.64 -8.55 -7.16
CA PRO A 313 20.26 -8.06 -7.17
C PRO A 313 19.24 -9.14 -6.77
N ARG A 314 18.30 -8.77 -5.90
CA ARG A 314 17.10 -9.56 -5.63
C ARG A 314 16.03 -9.29 -6.69
N VAL A 315 15.33 -10.34 -7.10
CA VAL A 315 14.18 -10.26 -8.02
C VAL A 315 12.97 -10.96 -7.41
N SER A 316 11.78 -10.41 -7.63
CA SER A 316 10.52 -11.11 -7.32
C SER A 316 9.43 -10.75 -8.33
N VAL A 317 8.47 -11.65 -8.53
CA VAL A 317 7.34 -11.46 -9.45
C VAL A 317 6.04 -11.68 -8.69
N ALA A 318 5.29 -10.60 -8.45
CA ALA A 318 4.00 -10.59 -7.77
C ALA A 318 2.86 -10.53 -8.78
N CYS A 319 1.94 -11.48 -8.70
CA CYS A 319 0.74 -11.56 -9.52
C CYS A 319 -0.48 -11.23 -8.65
N PHE A 320 -1.09 -10.07 -8.90
CA PHE A 320 -2.23 -9.55 -8.14
C PHE A 320 -3.53 -9.89 -8.86
N PHE A 321 -4.39 -10.65 -8.20
CA PHE A 321 -5.75 -10.91 -8.66
C PHE A 321 -6.67 -9.79 -8.20
N SER A 322 -6.95 -8.85 -9.09
CA SER A 322 -7.79 -7.68 -8.80
C SER A 322 -8.49 -7.18 -10.04
N THR A 323 -9.74 -6.76 -9.88
CA THR A 323 -10.48 -6.00 -10.90
C THR A 323 -10.38 -4.48 -10.65
N GLY A 324 -9.70 -4.04 -9.59
CA GLY A 324 -9.67 -2.62 -9.17
C GLY A 324 -8.86 -1.71 -10.10
N LEU A 325 -7.97 -2.29 -10.91
CA LEU A 325 -7.18 -1.57 -11.92
C LEU A 325 -7.90 -1.49 -13.27
N MET A 326 -9.18 -1.87 -13.30
CA MET A 326 -10.02 -1.85 -14.48
C MET A 326 -11.27 -0.99 -14.26
N PRO A 327 -11.79 -0.34 -15.32
CA PRO A 327 -13.13 0.25 -15.27
C PRO A 327 -14.17 -0.84 -15.01
N SER A 328 -14.71 -0.87 -13.80
CA SER A 328 -15.75 -1.82 -13.39
C SER A 328 -16.81 -1.10 -12.57
N SER A 329 -18.08 -1.34 -12.88
CA SER A 329 -19.21 -0.89 -12.06
C SER A 329 -19.53 -1.85 -10.91
N LYS A 330 -18.71 -2.91 -10.74
CA LYS A 330 -18.95 -3.95 -9.75
C LYS A 330 -18.56 -3.46 -8.36
N ILE A 331 -19.52 -3.53 -7.44
CA ILE A 331 -19.35 -3.14 -6.06
C ILE A 331 -19.13 -4.40 -5.23
N TYR A 332 -18.01 -4.44 -4.50
CA TYR A 332 -17.70 -5.51 -3.56
C TYR A 332 -18.10 -5.11 -2.14
N GLY A 333 -18.53 -6.09 -1.36
CA GLY A 333 -18.90 -5.94 0.05
C GLY A 333 -19.04 -7.31 0.70
N PRO A 334 -19.30 -7.37 2.02
CA PRO A 334 -19.37 -8.63 2.75
C PRO A 334 -20.37 -9.60 2.11
N ILE A 335 -19.92 -10.83 1.87
CA ILE A 335 -20.75 -11.91 1.32
C ILE A 335 -21.90 -12.19 2.30
N LYS A 336 -23.13 -12.20 1.78
CA LYS A 336 -24.35 -12.27 2.60
C LYS A 336 -24.41 -13.56 3.42
N GLU A 337 -23.97 -14.66 2.82
CA GLU A 337 -23.90 -16.01 3.38
C GLU A 337 -22.88 -16.13 4.52
N LEU A 338 -21.94 -15.17 4.63
CA LEU A 338 -20.97 -15.08 5.72
C LEU A 338 -21.41 -14.15 6.85
N CYS A 339 -22.55 -13.48 6.68
CA CYS A 339 -23.13 -12.55 7.64
C CYS A 339 -24.31 -13.21 8.39
N SER A 340 -24.41 -12.93 9.69
CA SER A 340 -25.52 -13.37 10.54
C SER A 340 -25.82 -12.30 11.59
N GLU A 341 -26.83 -12.50 12.44
CA GLU A 341 -27.08 -11.62 13.60
C GLU A 341 -25.87 -11.59 14.54
N ASP A 342 -25.21 -12.74 14.76
CA ASP A 342 -24.01 -12.87 15.60
C ASP A 342 -22.71 -12.41 14.91
N ASN A 343 -22.71 -12.30 13.58
CA ASN A 343 -21.59 -11.80 12.78
C ASN A 343 -22.11 -10.84 11.71
N PRO A 344 -22.52 -9.61 12.08
CA PRO A 344 -23.08 -8.66 11.13
C PRO A 344 -22.01 -8.23 10.10
N PRO A 345 -22.41 -7.65 8.95
CA PRO A 345 -21.47 -7.05 8.01
C PRO A 345 -20.63 -5.98 8.74
N LYS A 346 -19.33 -6.24 8.88
CA LYS A 346 -18.37 -5.36 9.58
C LYS A 346 -18.09 -4.10 8.79
N GLU A 347 -18.12 -4.22 7.46
CA GLU A 347 -18.21 -3.09 6.56
C GLU A 347 -19.67 -2.86 6.18
N LYS A 348 -20.31 -1.95 6.92
CA LYS A 348 -21.67 -1.49 6.62
C LYS A 348 -21.65 -0.70 5.31
N LYS A 349 -21.80 -1.39 4.18
CA LYS A 349 -21.90 -0.87 2.81
C LYS A 349 -20.56 -0.31 2.28
N ALA A 350 -20.34 -0.48 0.98
CA ALA A 350 -19.40 0.34 0.22
C ALA A 350 -19.52 1.79 0.71
N PHE A 351 -18.38 2.41 1.01
CA PHE A 351 -18.33 3.81 1.43
C PHE A 351 -19.09 4.67 0.42
N ASP A 352 -20.34 4.99 0.75
CA ASP A 352 -21.18 5.90 0.01
C ASP A 352 -21.03 7.26 0.68
N ASP A 353 -20.03 8.00 0.22
CA ASP A 353 -19.85 9.43 0.50
C ASP A 353 -20.98 10.29 -0.09
N THR A 354 -21.96 9.71 -0.77
CA THR A 354 -23.04 10.51 -1.35
C THR A 354 -24.01 10.97 -0.27
N LYS A 355 -23.87 12.27 0.04
CA LYS A 355 -24.87 13.22 0.58
C LYS A 355 -24.91 13.46 2.09
N ALA A 356 -24.59 12.50 2.94
CA ALA A 356 -24.80 12.66 4.39
C ALA A 356 -23.62 13.29 5.14
N GLY A 357 -22.41 13.20 4.58
CA GLY A 357 -21.16 13.69 5.20
C GLY A 357 -20.82 13.04 6.55
N VAL A 358 -19.79 13.54 7.24
CA VAL A 358 -19.36 13.03 8.57
C VAL A 358 -20.48 13.13 9.62
N LYS A 359 -21.37 14.12 9.49
CA LYS A 359 -22.55 14.27 10.36
C LYS A 359 -23.53 13.10 10.22
N GLY A 360 -23.83 12.66 8.99
CA GLY A 360 -24.64 11.46 8.75
C GLY A 360 -24.01 10.18 9.31
N VAL A 361 -22.67 10.09 9.34
CA VAL A 361 -21.95 8.99 10.02
C VAL A 361 -22.26 9.00 11.51
N MET A 362 -22.25 10.15 12.19
CA MET A 362 -22.59 10.26 13.62
C MET A 362 -24.09 9.97 13.89
N GLU A 363 -24.97 10.40 12.99
CA GLU A 363 -26.42 10.22 13.12
C GLU A 363 -26.90 8.81 12.76
N SER A 364 -26.06 8.00 12.11
CA SER A 364 -26.37 6.61 11.69
C SER A 364 -26.42 5.58 12.81
N GLY A 365 -26.15 5.97 14.06
CA GLY A 365 -26.15 5.07 15.22
C GLY A 365 -24.95 4.11 15.26
N LEU A 366 -23.80 4.53 14.72
CA LEU A 366 -22.56 3.75 14.78
C LEU A 366 -22.02 3.67 16.22
N GLU A 367 -21.81 2.45 16.72
CA GLU A 367 -21.18 2.21 18.03
C GLU A 367 -19.65 2.40 18.00
N LYS A 368 -19.04 2.34 16.81
CA LYS A 368 -17.60 2.53 16.59
C LYS A 368 -17.35 3.42 15.39
N ILE A 369 -16.34 4.28 15.52
CA ILE A 369 -15.88 5.16 14.44
C ILE A 369 -15.31 4.28 13.30
N PRO A 370 -15.71 4.50 12.03
CA PRO A 370 -15.15 3.77 10.91
C PRO A 370 -13.63 3.93 10.83
N ARG A 371 -12.92 2.85 10.45
CA ARG A 371 -11.45 2.78 10.48
C ARG A 371 -10.76 3.92 9.71
N ILE A 372 -11.37 4.39 8.62
CA ILE A 372 -10.87 5.52 7.81
C ILE A 372 -10.77 6.85 8.60
N PHE A 373 -11.52 7.01 9.68
CA PHE A 373 -11.46 8.17 10.57
C PHE A 373 -10.61 7.91 11.83
N VAL A 374 -10.07 6.70 11.99
CA VAL A 374 -9.22 6.34 13.13
C VAL A 374 -7.78 6.70 12.79
N ASN A 375 -7.23 7.67 13.50
CA ASN A 375 -5.80 7.93 13.48
C ASN A 375 -5.08 6.85 14.31
N GLU A 376 -4.63 5.77 13.64
CA GLU A 376 -3.94 4.64 14.28
C GLU A 376 -2.64 5.09 14.99
N GLN A 377 -1.97 6.14 14.50
CA GLN A 377 -0.74 6.69 15.06
C GLN A 377 -0.99 7.36 16.43
N TYR A 378 -2.06 8.15 16.55
CA TYR A 378 -2.45 8.75 17.84
C TYR A 378 -2.81 7.69 18.90
N MET A 379 -3.42 6.57 18.49
CA MET A 379 -3.75 5.48 19.41
C MET A 379 -2.52 4.72 19.92
N LEU A 380 -1.45 4.67 19.12
CA LEU A 380 -0.15 4.10 19.51
C LEU A 380 0.59 5.04 20.47
N GLU A 381 0.62 6.35 20.18
CA GLU A 381 1.26 7.37 21.03
C GLU A 381 0.63 7.48 22.42
N LYS A 382 -0.70 7.31 22.52
CA LYS A 382 -1.42 7.35 23.80
C LYS A 382 -1.13 6.12 24.68
N LYS A 383 -0.71 5.01 24.09
CA LYS A 383 -0.24 3.82 24.83
C LYS A 383 1.20 3.97 25.32
N SER A 384 2.00 4.85 24.71
CA SER A 384 3.41 5.09 25.05
C SER A 384 3.68 6.37 25.82
N SER A 385 2.66 7.15 26.22
CA SER A 385 2.91 8.45 26.83
C SER A 385 3.46 8.35 28.25
N VAL A 386 4.79 8.40 28.35
CA VAL A 386 5.48 9.25 29.33
C VAL A 386 5.01 10.68 29.09
N SER A 387 4.65 11.36 30.17
CA SER A 387 4.16 12.74 30.15
C SER A 387 5.15 13.69 29.47
N SER A 388 4.86 14.13 28.24
CA SER A 388 5.52 15.31 27.71
C SER A 388 4.82 16.55 28.25
N ASN A 389 5.41 17.16 29.28
CA ASN A 389 5.12 18.55 29.64
C ASN A 389 5.52 19.46 28.47
N ARG A 390 4.62 19.67 27.50
CA ARG A 390 4.68 20.82 26.58
C ARG A 390 3.76 21.91 27.08
N THR A 391 4.03 22.43 28.27
CA THR A 391 3.47 23.71 28.70
C THR A 391 4.41 24.81 28.22
N GLY A 392 4.04 25.56 27.18
CA GLY A 392 4.72 26.81 26.84
C GLY A 392 4.77 27.22 25.37
N LEU A 393 4.39 26.37 24.42
CA LEU A 393 4.41 26.71 23.00
C LEU A 393 3.01 27.16 22.55
N SER A 394 2.82 28.48 22.39
CA SER A 394 1.60 29.05 21.80
C SER A 394 1.88 29.51 20.37
N VAL A 395 0.97 29.20 19.45
CA VAL A 395 1.02 29.66 18.05
C VAL A 395 1.19 31.18 18.01
N PRO A 396 2.14 31.73 17.24
CA PRO A 396 2.37 33.17 17.16
C PRO A 396 1.11 33.91 16.75
N VAL A 397 0.85 35.05 17.40
CA VAL A 397 -0.23 35.98 17.06
C VAL A 397 0.40 37.24 16.50
N VAL A 398 0.12 37.55 15.23
CA VAL A 398 0.52 38.78 14.58
C VAL A 398 -0.65 39.75 14.63
N ASP A 399 -0.52 40.76 15.49
CA ASP A 399 -1.45 41.86 15.61
C ASP A 399 -1.16 42.91 14.52
N LEU A 400 -2.15 43.20 13.67
CA LEU A 400 -2.01 44.14 12.55
C LEU A 400 -2.28 45.61 12.93
N GLU A 401 -2.80 45.88 14.13
CA GLU A 401 -3.00 47.25 14.66
C GLU A 401 -1.89 47.66 15.63
N CYS A 402 -1.10 46.71 16.13
CA CYS A 402 0.06 47.00 16.97
C CYS A 402 1.34 47.12 16.14
N SER A 403 2.06 48.23 16.35
CA SER A 403 3.40 48.54 15.80
C SER A 403 3.50 49.18 14.40
N LYS A 404 4.71 49.71 14.11
CA LYS A 404 5.11 50.19 12.78
C LYS A 404 5.15 49.02 11.79
N LYS A 405 4.93 49.30 10.50
CA LYS A 405 4.89 48.31 9.41
C LYS A 405 6.08 47.34 9.42
N ASP A 406 7.28 47.82 9.73
CA ASP A 406 8.50 47.01 9.73
C ASP A 406 8.47 45.93 10.84
N GLU A 407 7.90 46.22 12.00
CA GLU A 407 7.77 45.24 13.10
C GLU A 407 6.73 44.16 12.79
N ILE A 408 5.67 44.50 12.07
CA ILE A 408 4.68 43.52 11.58
C ILE A 408 5.36 42.58 10.57
N ILE A 409 6.16 43.12 9.65
CA ILE A 409 6.90 42.33 8.67
C ILE A 409 7.86 41.37 9.37
N ASP A 410 8.60 41.81 10.39
CA ASP A 410 9.52 40.97 11.13
C ASP A 410 8.79 39.84 11.87
N LYS A 411 7.65 40.12 12.53
CA LYS A 411 6.82 39.10 13.19
C LYS A 411 6.25 38.07 12.23
N VAL A 412 5.78 38.50 11.05
CA VAL A 412 5.30 37.58 10.01
C VAL A 412 6.45 36.71 9.50
N LYS A 413 7.62 37.30 9.26
CA LYS A 413 8.80 36.57 8.79
C LYS A 413 9.26 35.52 9.79
N GLU A 414 9.34 35.89 11.06
CA GLU A 414 9.68 34.97 12.16
C GLU A 414 8.66 33.84 12.26
N ALA A 415 7.36 34.15 12.25
CA ALA A 415 6.33 33.12 12.37
C ALA A 415 6.29 32.17 11.15
N CYS A 416 6.50 32.68 9.94
CA CYS A 416 6.64 31.85 8.74
C CYS A 416 7.86 30.94 8.80
N HIS A 417 9.00 31.44 9.30
CA HIS A 417 10.25 30.68 9.37
C HIS A 417 10.21 29.60 10.46
N GLU A 418 9.73 29.95 11.65
CA GLU A 418 9.79 29.08 12.83
C GLU A 418 8.58 28.13 12.94
N TRP A 419 7.38 28.58 12.55
CA TRP A 419 6.13 27.83 12.74
C TRP A 419 5.47 27.39 11.44
N GLY A 420 5.67 28.11 10.34
CA GLY A 420 4.99 27.87 9.06
C GLY A 420 3.51 28.29 9.05
N PHE A 421 2.95 28.70 10.20
CA PHE A 421 1.60 29.27 10.34
C PHE A 421 1.52 30.18 11.57
N PHE A 422 0.55 31.10 11.57
CA PHE A 422 0.33 32.06 12.65
C PHE A 422 -1.12 32.55 12.67
N GLN A 423 -1.54 33.14 13.78
CA GLN A 423 -2.84 33.80 13.92
C GLN A 423 -2.71 35.28 13.57
N LEU A 424 -3.73 35.85 12.93
CA LEU A 424 -3.86 37.29 12.74
C LEU A 424 -4.84 37.85 13.76
N ALA A 425 -4.45 38.95 14.42
CA ALA A 425 -5.33 39.75 15.26
C ALA A 425 -5.50 41.15 14.68
N ASN A 426 -6.63 41.80 14.99
CA ASN A 426 -6.95 43.16 14.55
C ASN A 426 -6.80 43.39 13.03
N HIS A 427 -7.15 42.38 12.23
CA HIS A 427 -7.06 42.40 10.77
C HIS A 427 -8.15 43.23 10.07
N GLY A 428 -8.94 44.01 10.82
CA GLY A 428 -9.99 44.87 10.28
C GLY A 428 -11.25 44.17 9.74
N ILE A 429 -11.34 42.83 9.84
CA ILE A 429 -12.57 42.10 9.48
C ILE A 429 -13.49 42.10 10.71
N SER A 430 -14.73 42.59 10.54
CA SER A 430 -15.63 42.73 11.69
C SER A 430 -16.02 41.39 12.31
N THR A 431 -16.07 41.34 13.64
CA THR A 431 -16.54 40.18 14.40
C THR A 431 -17.97 39.78 14.00
N SER A 432 -18.82 40.76 13.68
CA SER A 432 -20.17 40.53 13.16
C SER A 432 -20.20 39.84 11.79
N LEU A 433 -19.24 40.12 10.91
CA LEU A 433 -19.13 39.44 9.62
C LEU A 433 -18.64 38.00 9.83
N MET A 434 -17.62 37.80 10.66
CA MET A 434 -17.12 36.46 11.00
C MET A 434 -18.22 35.60 11.61
N SER A 435 -19.00 36.13 12.56
CA SER A 435 -20.15 35.42 13.15
C SER A 435 -21.17 35.01 12.08
N ARG A 436 -21.57 35.93 11.20
CA ARG A 436 -22.54 35.61 10.12
C ARG A 436 -22.00 34.55 9.14
N VAL A 437 -20.69 34.53 8.90
CA VAL A 437 -20.07 33.47 8.09
C VAL A 437 -20.20 32.13 8.80
N PHE A 438 -19.89 32.06 10.11
CA PHE A 438 -20.07 30.84 10.89
C PHE A 438 -21.53 30.39 10.96
N ASP A 439 -22.47 31.31 11.17
CA ASP A 439 -23.91 31.02 11.18
C ASP A 439 -24.36 30.43 9.84
N GLY A 440 -23.89 30.99 8.72
CA GLY A 440 -24.18 30.48 7.38
C GLY A 440 -23.61 29.09 7.12
N VAL A 441 -22.38 28.81 7.57
CA VAL A 441 -21.77 27.48 7.50
C VAL A 441 -22.57 26.49 8.35
N TRP A 442 -22.93 26.86 9.57
CA TRP A 442 -23.70 26.01 10.48
C TRP A 442 -25.08 25.67 9.90
N SER A 443 -25.81 26.69 9.44
CA SER A 443 -27.12 26.52 8.81
C SER A 443 -27.06 25.62 7.58
N PHE A 444 -25.98 25.70 6.78
CA PHE A 444 -25.78 24.79 5.64
C PHE A 444 -25.64 23.32 6.08
N HIS A 445 -24.88 23.05 7.15
CA HIS A 445 -24.69 21.69 7.67
C HIS A 445 -25.89 21.16 8.46
N GLU A 446 -26.88 22.01 8.76
CA GLU A 446 -28.19 21.62 9.32
C GLU A 446 -29.23 21.28 8.25
N LEU A 447 -28.97 21.56 6.97
CA LEU A 447 -29.83 21.14 5.88
C LEU A 447 -29.95 19.60 5.83
N ASP A 448 -31.10 19.13 5.36
CA ASP A 448 -31.32 17.71 5.08
C ASP A 448 -30.42 17.19 3.94
N ASP A 449 -30.28 15.87 3.85
CA ASP A 449 -29.38 15.23 2.88
C ASP A 449 -29.80 15.45 1.43
N GLU A 450 -31.09 15.68 1.16
CA GLU A 450 -31.58 15.98 -0.18
C GLU A 450 -31.12 17.38 -0.63
N ALA A 451 -31.26 18.37 0.24
CA ALA A 451 -30.84 19.75 0.02
C ALA A 451 -29.31 19.87 -0.08
N LYS A 452 -28.56 19.22 0.82
CA LYS A 452 -27.08 19.15 0.74
C LYS A 452 -26.61 18.42 -0.52
N GLY A 453 -27.33 17.35 -0.90
CA GLY A 453 -27.02 16.54 -2.08
C GLY A 453 -27.01 17.32 -3.39
N ARG A 454 -27.71 18.45 -3.49
CA ARG A 454 -27.68 19.35 -4.67
C ARG A 454 -26.33 20.03 -4.87
N TYR A 455 -25.57 20.17 -3.79
CA TYR A 455 -24.23 20.76 -3.80
C TYR A 455 -23.13 19.69 -3.82
N TYR A 456 -23.48 18.41 -3.65
CA TYR A 456 -22.49 17.33 -3.66
C TYR A 456 -21.77 17.26 -5.01
N SER A 457 -20.45 17.35 -4.99
CA SER A 457 -19.62 17.21 -6.20
C SER A 457 -18.19 16.84 -5.86
N ARG A 458 -17.61 15.96 -6.69
CA ARG A 458 -16.17 15.69 -6.72
C ARG A 458 -15.45 16.39 -7.88
N ASP A 459 -16.20 17.11 -8.70
CA ASP A 459 -15.65 18.06 -9.67
C ASP A 459 -15.23 19.34 -8.95
N TYR A 460 -13.93 19.45 -8.70
CA TYR A 460 -13.29 20.59 -8.04
C TYR A 460 -13.20 21.84 -8.94
N THR A 461 -13.59 21.74 -10.22
CA THR A 461 -13.70 22.91 -11.10
C THR A 461 -15.01 23.69 -10.89
N LYS A 462 -15.97 23.11 -10.15
CA LYS A 462 -17.19 23.83 -9.76
C LYS A 462 -16.86 24.96 -8.80
N LYS A 463 -17.52 26.10 -9.01
CA LYS A 463 -17.38 27.27 -8.14
C LYS A 463 -17.91 27.04 -6.72
N VAL A 464 -18.86 26.13 -6.55
CA VAL A 464 -19.45 25.76 -5.26
C VAL A 464 -19.71 24.25 -5.27
N PHE A 465 -19.19 23.55 -4.26
CA PHE A 465 -19.44 22.14 -4.04
C PHE A 465 -19.35 21.78 -2.55
N TYR A 466 -19.92 20.62 -2.21
CA TYR A 466 -19.90 19.99 -0.90
C TYR A 466 -19.36 18.57 -1.04
N ASN A 467 -18.46 18.15 -0.15
CA ASN A 467 -17.98 16.77 -0.01
C ASN A 467 -17.48 16.54 1.43
N SER A 468 -17.29 15.29 1.83
CA SER A 468 -16.92 14.95 3.21
C SER A 468 -15.42 14.93 3.48
N ASN A 469 -14.58 14.86 2.44
CA ASN A 469 -13.14 14.88 2.57
C ASN A 469 -12.46 15.33 1.26
N PHE A 470 -11.50 16.25 1.38
CA PHE A 470 -10.72 16.75 0.24
C PHE A 470 -9.66 15.72 -0.21
N ASP A 471 -9.13 14.91 0.72
CA ASP A 471 -8.03 13.98 0.48
C ASP A 471 -8.49 12.58 0.03
N LEU A 472 -9.80 12.32 0.00
CA LEU A 472 -10.36 11.06 -0.49
C LEU A 472 -10.56 11.11 -2.01
N HIS A 473 -9.46 10.97 -2.74
CA HIS A 473 -9.54 10.62 -4.14
C HIS A 473 -10.01 9.15 -4.28
N LEU A 474 -11.29 8.93 -4.58
CA LEU A 474 -11.63 7.77 -5.42
C LEU A 474 -11.34 8.19 -6.85
N VAL A 475 -10.58 7.35 -7.56
CA VAL A 475 -10.30 7.46 -8.99
C VAL A 475 -11.60 7.78 -9.72
N SER A 476 -11.76 9.02 -10.18
CA SER A 476 -12.94 9.42 -10.95
C SER A 476 -12.79 8.89 -12.36
N SER A 477 -13.63 7.94 -12.73
CA SER A 477 -13.93 7.58 -14.11
C SER A 477 -14.32 8.84 -14.90
N ALA A 478 -13.50 9.22 -15.87
CA ALA A 478 -13.87 10.19 -16.91
C ALA A 478 -14.43 9.42 -18.12
N ASN A 479 -15.56 9.94 -18.61
CA ASN A 479 -16.41 9.55 -19.74
C ASN A 479 -15.81 8.73 -20.88
#